data_AF-A0A529HMU0-F1
#
_entry.id   AF-A0A529HMU0-F1
#
_cell.length_a   1.000
_cell.length_b   1.000
_cell.length_c   1.000
_cell.angle_alpha   90.00
_cell.angle_beta   90.00
_cell.angle_gamma   90.00
#
_symmetry.space_group_name_H-M   'P 1'
#
loop_
_entity.id
_entity.type
_entity.pdbx_description
1 polymer ?
#
loop_
_entity_poly.entity_id
_entity_poly.type
_entity_poly.pdbx_seq_one_letter_code
_entity_poly.pdbx_strand_id
1 'polypeptide(L)' 'VKPGLKGHVKHLRGEDKLRHASLQDFWEEN' A
#
# COMPACT_ATOMS: atom_id res chain seq x y z
N VAL A 1 2.96 -8.91 -10.64
CA VAL A 1 2.95 -7.49 -10.21
C VAL A 1 4.15 -6.80 -10.82
N LYS A 2 3.96 -5.64 -11.47
CA LYS A 2 5.08 -4.86 -12.01
C LYS A 2 5.89 -4.29 -10.83
N PRO A 3 7.19 -4.60 -10.71
CA PRO A 3 8.06 -3.91 -9.76
C PRO A 3 8.06 -2.40 -10.07
N GLY A 4 8.03 -1.55 -9.04
CA GLY A 4 8.01 -0.09 -9.20
C GLY A 4 6.63 0.56 -9.08
N LEU A 5 5.55 -0.23 -9.07
CA LEU A 5 4.21 0.28 -8.76
C LEU A 5 4.13 0.61 -7.25
N LYS A 6 4.04 1.90 -6.91
CA LYS A 6 3.91 2.38 -5.53
C LYS A 6 2.46 2.79 -5.28
N GLY A 7 1.97 2.65 -4.05
CA GLY A 7 0.61 3.04 -3.71
C GLY A 7 0.40 3.37 -2.25
N HIS A 8 -0.64 4.16 -2.00
CA HIS A 8 -1.12 4.49 -0.65
C HIS A 8 -2.09 3.42 -0.17
N VAL A 9 -1.96 3.05 1.10
CA VAL A 9 -2.87 2.14 1.78
C VAL A 9 -3.34 2.75 3.09
N LYS A 10 -4.56 2.42 3.53
CA LYS A 10 -4.96 2.63 4.93
C LYS A 10 -4.72 1.34 5.67
N HIS A 11 -4.23 1.41 6.90
CA HIS A 11 -4.09 0.26 7.77
C HIS A 11 -4.43 0.65 9.22
N LEU A 12 -4.70 -0.35 10.06
CA LEU A 12 -4.93 -0.15 11.49
C LEU A 12 -3.60 0.13 12.20
N ARG A 13 -3.64 1.04 13.18
CA ARG A 13 -2.47 1.43 13.96
C ARG A 13 -2.21 0.37 15.04
N GLY A 14 -0.94 -0.01 15.24
CA GLY A 14 -0.56 -1.02 16.24
C GLY A 14 -0.38 -2.44 15.69
N GLU A 15 -0.56 -2.64 14.39
CA GLU A 15 -0.22 -3.90 13.74
C GLU A 15 1.26 -3.94 13.35
N ASP A 16 1.90 -5.09 13.54
CA ASP A 16 3.31 -5.32 13.19
C ASP A 16 3.57 -5.13 11.67
N LYS A 17 2.54 -5.31 10.85
CA LYS A 17 2.56 -5.14 9.39
C LYS A 17 1.21 -4.60 8.91
N LEU A 18 1.11 -4.29 7.63
CA LEU A 18 -0.10 -3.82 6.93
C LEU A 18 -1.18 -4.92 6.78
N ARG A 19 -1.47 -5.69 7.84
CA ARG A 19 -2.24 -6.95 7.77
C ARG A 19 -3.71 -6.75 7.44
N HIS A 20 -4.26 -5.58 7.72
CA HIS A 20 -5.61 -5.19 7.29
C HIS A 20 -5.58 -3.96 6.39
N ALA A 21 -4.55 -3.86 5.55
CA ALA A 21 -4.44 -2.74 4.64
C ALA A 21 -5.44 -2.83 3.48
N SER A 22 -6.10 -1.72 3.19
CA SER A 22 -6.88 -1.52 1.98
C SER A 22 -6.23 -0.50 1.07
N LEU A 23 -6.24 -0.77 -0.23
CA LEU A 23 -5.66 0.11 -1.24
C LEU A 23 -6.49 1.38 -1.33
N GLN A 24 -5.81 2.52 -1.28
CA GLN A 24 -6.43 3.81 -1.53
C GLN A 24 -6.22 4.22 -2.99
N ASP A 25 -4.96 4.25 -3.41
CA ASP A 25 -4.57 4.71 -4.74
C ASP A 25 -3.15 4.23 -5.09
N PHE A 26 -2.76 4.31 -6.35
CA PHE A 26 -1.42 3.97 -6.83
C PHE A 26 -0.91 4.94 -7.91
N TRP A 27 0.41 5.04 -8.04
CA TRP A 27 1.05 5.71 -9.17
C TRP A 27 2.21 4.87 -9.73
N GLU A 28 2.47 5.06 -11.01
CA GLU A 28 3.63 4.50 -11.70
C GLU A 28 4.77 5.54 -11.63
N GLU A 29 5.93 5.13 -11.10
CA GLU A 29 7.14 5.94 -11.18
C GLU A 29 7.74 5.70 -12.58
N ASN A 30 7.67 6.73 -13.43
CA ASN A 30 8.05 6.71 -14.85
C ASN A 30 9.57 6.70 -15.03
#